data_AF-A0A1Z5KSM0-F1
#
_entry.id   AF-A0A1Z5KSM0-F1
#
_cell.length_a   1.000
_cell.length_b   1.000
_cell.length_c   1.000
_cell.angle_alpha   90.00
_cell.angle_beta   90.00
_cell.angle_gamma   90.00
#
_symmetry.space_group_name_H-M   'P 1'
#
loop_
_entity.id
_entity.type
_entity.pdbx_description
1 polymer ?
#
loop_
_entity_poly.entity_id
_entity_poly.type
_entity_poly.pdbx_seq_one_letter_code
_entity_poly.pdbx_strand_id
1 'polypeptide(L)'
;MPGPRMGPRPNDFDEFVIRQSPTFIKWEQLEIGERLRYACREFVKGQEDDEERLMRRIMIARRNNIRDHTVLKQARAKRNPSKKRHRITAHPLSDEQVASEMDGPAVEATRSYRVWMELKDGEEFVYNQKYVKGREGHDWLLRKNIWRRMRYRRENKRMLENMKQEEDPTVHLDPAAIEAAVAAAESFGKSNVSAALVHNPLGVTTAQEALHAAAQLAAAGARGLAEDEEDADGKISTEEEDTSTFFEI
;
A
#
# COMPACT_ATOMS: atom_id res chain seq x y z
N MET A 1 31.53 -5.54 14.23
CA MET A 1 31.85 -5.37 12.81
C MET A 1 31.40 -3.98 12.38
N PRO A 2 32.26 -3.16 11.74
CA PRO A 2 31.82 -1.88 11.18
C PRO A 2 30.67 -2.13 10.20
N GLY A 3 29.59 -1.35 10.32
CA GLY A 3 28.44 -1.47 9.43
C GLY A 3 28.81 -1.15 7.97
N PRO A 4 27.99 -1.55 6.99
CA PRO A 4 28.20 -1.17 5.59
C PRO A 4 28.40 0.35 5.48
N ARG A 5 29.48 0.78 4.82
CA ARG A 5 29.72 2.20 4.55
C ARG A 5 28.52 2.77 3.80
N MET A 6 28.07 3.95 4.21
CA MET A 6 26.92 4.58 3.57
C MET A 6 27.31 4.98 2.14
N GLY A 7 26.47 4.57 1.16
CA GLY A 7 26.66 4.97 -0.23
C GLY A 7 26.51 6.49 -0.45
N PRO A 8 26.65 6.98 -1.69
CA PRO A 8 26.46 8.40 -1.99
C PRO A 8 25.07 8.91 -1.54
N ARG A 9 24.97 10.21 -1.24
CA ARG A 9 23.68 10.85 -0.93
C ARG A 9 22.75 10.72 -2.15
N PRO A 10 21.45 10.42 -1.96
CA PRO A 10 20.48 10.48 -3.05
C PRO A 10 20.42 11.88 -3.66
N ASN A 11 20.14 11.99 -4.96
CA ASN A 11 20.11 13.26 -5.69
C ASN A 11 19.07 14.26 -5.14
N ASP A 12 18.02 13.76 -4.48
CA ASP A 12 16.94 14.56 -3.89
C ASP A 12 17.13 14.82 -2.38
N PHE A 13 18.35 14.62 -1.86
CA PHE A 13 18.68 14.90 -0.47
C PHE A 13 18.72 16.42 -0.21
N ASP A 14 17.69 16.93 0.44
CA ASP A 14 17.59 18.34 0.85
C ASP A 14 17.92 18.49 2.34
N GLU A 15 19.17 18.85 2.63
CA GLU A 15 19.66 18.99 4.00
C GLU A 15 18.91 20.06 4.79
N PHE A 16 18.58 21.19 4.15
CA PHE A 16 17.91 22.31 4.81
C PHE A 16 16.56 21.88 5.35
N VAL A 17 15.77 21.16 4.54
CA VAL A 17 14.45 20.71 4.99
C VAL A 17 14.55 19.59 6.03
N ILE A 18 15.60 18.76 5.99
CA ILE A 18 15.82 17.74 7.02
C ILE A 18 16.18 18.37 8.38
N ARG A 19 17.04 19.39 8.39
CA ARG A 19 17.45 20.10 9.61
C ARG A 19 16.27 20.81 10.29
N GLN A 20 15.30 21.29 9.51
CA GLN A 20 14.06 21.87 10.04
C GLN A 20 13.09 20.84 10.66
N SER A 21 13.36 19.53 10.51
CA SER A 21 12.46 18.52 11.05
C SER A 21 12.48 18.52 12.59
N PRO A 22 11.33 18.30 13.26
CA PRO A 22 11.28 18.25 14.72
C PRO A 22 12.17 17.17 15.35
N THR A 23 12.51 16.13 14.59
CA THR A 23 13.40 15.05 15.05
C THR A 23 14.85 15.51 15.06
N PHE A 24 15.27 16.25 14.03
CA PHE A 24 16.63 16.78 13.96
C PHE A 24 16.84 17.91 14.97
N ILE A 25 15.85 18.79 15.17
CA ILE A 25 15.92 19.83 16.22
C ILE A 25 16.11 19.21 17.61
N LYS A 26 15.39 18.11 17.92
CA LYS A 26 15.60 17.37 19.17
C LYS A 26 17.00 16.79 19.28
N TRP A 27 17.56 16.29 18.18
CA TRP A 27 18.93 15.79 18.13
C TRP A 27 19.97 16.89 18.38
N GLU A 28 19.77 18.07 17.78
CA GLU A 28 20.65 19.23 17.98
C GLU A 28 20.66 19.71 19.44
N GLN A 29 19.59 19.46 20.20
CA GLN A 29 19.50 19.80 21.63
C GLN A 29 20.20 18.81 22.58
N LEU A 30 20.56 17.61 22.11
CA LEU A 30 21.22 16.60 22.95
C LEU A 30 22.69 16.97 23.25
N GLU A 31 23.25 16.41 24.30
CA GLU A 31 24.69 16.50 24.59
C GLU A 31 25.50 15.41 23.84
N ILE A 32 26.81 15.60 23.70
CA ILE A 32 27.68 14.60 23.08
C ILE A 32 27.66 13.33 23.94
N GLY A 33 27.37 12.17 23.31
CA GLY A 33 27.22 10.87 23.97
C GLY A 33 25.78 10.47 24.30
N GLU A 34 24.82 11.40 24.24
CA GLU A 34 23.41 11.07 24.43
C GLU A 34 22.82 10.32 23.23
N ARG A 35 21.74 9.55 23.49
CA ARG A 35 21.11 8.67 22.49
C ARG A 35 19.73 9.15 22.09
N LEU A 36 19.45 9.15 20.79
CA LEU A 36 18.12 9.36 20.23
C LEU A 36 17.62 8.09 19.56
N ARG A 37 16.41 7.65 19.92
CA ARG A 37 15.73 6.55 19.23
C ARG A 37 14.73 7.10 18.21
N TYR A 38 14.94 6.80 16.93
CA TYR A 38 14.05 7.24 15.86
C TYR A 38 13.82 6.13 14.82
N ALA A 39 12.55 5.89 14.47
CA ALA A 39 12.14 4.87 13.50
C ALA A 39 12.81 3.50 13.75
N CYS A 40 12.81 3.06 15.01
CA CYS A 40 13.41 1.82 15.52
C CYS A 40 14.94 1.71 15.39
N ARG A 41 15.64 2.82 15.20
CA ARG A 41 17.11 2.87 15.21
C ARG A 41 17.60 3.81 16.31
N GLU A 42 18.78 3.53 16.84
CA GLU A 42 19.45 4.36 17.83
C GLU A 42 20.58 5.13 17.16
N PHE A 43 20.73 6.39 17.57
CA PHE A 43 21.74 7.31 17.11
C PHE A 43 22.42 7.91 18.36
N VAL A 44 23.75 8.05 18.34
CA VAL A 44 24.54 8.66 19.42
C VAL A 44 25.17 9.97 18.95
N LYS A 45 24.92 11.06 19.69
CA LYS A 45 25.43 12.37 19.27
C LYS A 45 26.95 12.44 19.44
N GLY A 46 27.63 12.99 18.43
CA GLY A 46 29.10 13.05 18.38
C GLY A 46 29.77 11.79 17.83
N GLN A 47 29.00 10.76 17.47
CA GLN A 47 29.53 9.65 16.67
C GLN A 47 29.54 10.05 15.19
N GLU A 48 30.71 9.95 14.54
CA GLU A 48 31.03 10.59 13.24
C GLU A 48 29.95 10.43 12.15
N ASP A 49 29.40 9.22 11.99
CA ASP A 49 28.42 8.95 10.92
C ASP A 49 26.95 9.10 11.35
N ASP A 50 26.65 9.30 12.64
CA ASP A 50 25.29 9.17 13.14
C ASP A 50 24.39 10.34 12.78
N GLU A 51 24.94 11.54 12.63
CA GLU A 51 24.20 12.71 12.12
C GLU A 51 23.71 12.45 10.68
N GLU A 52 24.60 12.02 9.78
CA GLU A 52 24.27 11.68 8.40
C GLU A 52 23.28 10.50 8.34
N ARG A 53 23.48 9.45 9.16
CA ARG A 53 22.55 8.32 9.26
C ARG A 53 21.16 8.76 9.72
N LEU A 54 21.09 9.68 10.68
CA LEU A 54 19.84 10.24 11.17
C LEU A 54 19.15 11.06 10.08
N MET A 55 19.87 11.95 9.40
CA MET A 55 19.33 12.77 8.32
C MET A 55 18.74 11.92 7.19
N ARG A 56 19.47 10.90 6.74
CA ARG A 56 18.96 9.95 5.73
C ARG A 56 17.74 9.18 6.23
N ARG A 57 17.71 8.79 7.51
CA ARG A 57 16.56 8.09 8.09
C ARG A 57 15.31 8.98 8.12
N ILE A 58 15.46 10.26 8.48
CA ILE A 58 14.38 11.25 8.45
C ILE A 58 13.86 11.43 7.03
N MET A 59 14.75 11.57 6.04
CA MET A 59 14.37 11.70 4.64
C MET A 59 13.59 10.47 4.14
N ILE A 60 14.07 9.25 4.40
CA ILE A 60 13.39 8.00 4.02
C ILE A 60 12.01 7.92 4.67
N ALA A 61 11.92 8.19 5.97
CA ALA A 61 10.65 8.17 6.69
C ALA A 61 9.65 9.19 6.10
N ARG A 62 10.12 10.39 5.76
CA ARG A 62 9.30 11.42 5.10
C ARG A 62 8.85 10.99 3.70
N ARG A 63 9.75 10.43 2.88
CA ARG A 63 9.42 9.92 1.54
C ARG A 63 8.36 8.83 1.62
N ASN A 64 8.51 7.88 2.53
CA ASN A 64 7.53 6.82 2.75
C ASN A 64 6.17 7.40 3.16
N ASN A 65 6.15 8.35 4.08
CA ASN A 65 4.90 9.02 4.47
C ASN A 65 4.22 9.73 3.29
N ILE A 66 4.99 10.45 2.45
CA ILE A 66 4.44 11.16 1.29
C ILE A 66 3.87 10.15 0.28
N ARG A 67 4.63 9.09 -0.05
CA ARG A 67 4.20 8.04 -0.97
C ARG A 67 2.94 7.33 -0.47
N ASP A 68 2.91 6.96 0.81
CA ASP A 68 1.74 6.31 1.40
C ASP A 68 0.53 7.26 1.36
N HIS A 69 0.72 8.56 1.61
CA HIS A 69 -0.35 9.55 1.50
C HIS A 69 -0.86 9.74 0.07
N THR A 70 0.02 9.75 -0.94
CA THR A 70 -0.40 9.89 -2.34
C THR A 70 -1.14 8.65 -2.82
N VAL A 71 -0.63 7.46 -2.51
CA VAL A 71 -1.27 6.17 -2.83
C VAL A 71 -2.63 6.07 -2.15
N LEU A 72 -2.73 6.36 -0.84
CA LEU A 72 -4.02 6.38 -0.14
C LEU A 72 -5.00 7.40 -0.72
N LYS A 73 -4.51 8.56 -1.17
CA LYS A 73 -5.36 9.58 -1.82
C LYS A 73 -5.88 9.08 -3.17
N GLN A 74 -5.03 8.43 -3.97
CA GLN A 74 -5.42 7.82 -5.25
C GLN A 74 -6.42 6.68 -5.03
N ALA A 75 -6.20 5.82 -4.03
CA ALA A 75 -7.12 4.72 -3.67
C ALA A 75 -8.54 5.21 -3.41
N ARG A 76 -8.64 6.26 -2.60
CA ARG A 76 -9.92 6.87 -2.23
C ARG A 76 -10.59 7.54 -3.42
N ALA A 77 -9.82 8.12 -4.33
CA ALA A 77 -10.33 8.71 -5.55
C ALA A 77 -10.87 7.63 -6.50
N LYS A 78 -10.13 6.53 -6.71
CA LYS A 78 -10.56 5.39 -7.53
C LYS A 78 -11.83 4.73 -6.99
N ARG A 79 -11.97 4.59 -5.66
CA ARG A 79 -13.15 3.97 -5.03
C ARG A 79 -14.41 4.85 -5.13
N ASN A 80 -14.28 6.16 -5.29
CA ASN A 80 -15.41 7.10 -5.35
C ASN A 80 -15.19 8.19 -6.42
N PRO A 81 -15.18 7.83 -7.72
CA PRO A 81 -14.82 8.76 -8.80
C PRO A 81 -15.87 9.86 -9.04
N SER A 82 -17.14 9.60 -8.73
CA SER A 82 -18.29 10.45 -9.12
C SER A 82 -18.77 11.43 -8.06
N LYS A 83 -18.26 11.37 -6.83
CA LYS A 83 -18.73 12.27 -5.76
C LYS A 83 -17.73 13.42 -5.61
N LYS A 84 -18.11 14.61 -6.13
CA LYS A 84 -17.65 15.89 -5.55
C LYS A 84 -17.63 15.68 -4.05
N ARG A 85 -16.50 15.94 -3.39
CA ARG A 85 -16.23 15.62 -1.98
C ARG A 85 -17.30 16.21 -1.05
N HIS A 86 -18.51 15.65 -1.06
CA HIS A 86 -19.39 15.67 0.08
C HIS A 86 -18.55 14.97 1.12
N ARG A 87 -18.16 15.76 2.13
CA ARG A 87 -17.51 15.28 3.32
C ARG A 87 -18.43 14.16 3.79
N ILE A 88 -18.10 12.92 3.47
CA ILE A 88 -18.89 11.76 3.87
C ILE A 88 -18.78 11.84 5.38
N THR A 89 -19.81 12.39 6.00
CA THR A 89 -19.99 12.36 7.44
C THR A 89 -20.01 10.87 7.71
N ALA A 90 -18.90 10.34 8.23
CA ALA A 90 -18.79 8.92 8.53
C ALA A 90 -20.07 8.60 9.31
N HIS A 91 -20.91 7.71 8.78
CA HIS A 91 -22.20 7.40 9.40
C HIS A 91 -21.90 7.19 10.87
N PRO A 92 -22.46 8.01 11.77
CA PRO A 92 -22.12 7.95 13.17
C PRO A 92 -22.60 6.59 13.66
N LEU A 93 -21.68 5.63 13.76
CA LEU A 93 -21.93 4.34 14.39
C LEU A 93 -22.52 4.64 15.77
N SER A 94 -23.66 4.02 16.07
CA SER A 94 -24.27 4.12 17.39
C SER A 94 -23.30 3.62 18.45
N ASP A 95 -23.43 4.09 19.69
CA ASP A 95 -22.56 3.64 20.77
C ASP A 95 -22.65 2.12 20.99
N GLU A 96 -23.82 1.52 20.78
CA GLU A 96 -24.05 0.08 20.82
C GLU A 96 -23.29 -0.66 19.72
N GLN A 97 -23.34 -0.17 18.49
CA GLN A 97 -22.58 -0.74 17.38
C GLN A 97 -21.07 -0.65 17.64
N VAL A 98 -20.61 0.50 18.14
CA VAL A 98 -19.20 0.67 18.53
C VAL A 98 -18.82 -0.32 19.62
N ALA A 99 -19.65 -0.52 20.64
CA ALA A 99 -19.38 -1.47 21.71
C ALA A 99 -19.27 -2.91 21.18
N SER A 100 -20.12 -3.30 20.23
CA SER A 100 -20.09 -4.63 19.60
C SER A 100 -18.86 -4.88 18.72
N GLU A 101 -18.42 -3.87 17.96
CA GLU A 101 -17.27 -3.97 17.03
C GLU A 101 -15.92 -3.67 17.71
N MET A 102 -15.96 -3.10 18.92
CA MET A 102 -14.76 -2.73 19.67
C MET A 102 -14.15 -3.92 20.38
N ASP A 103 -12.94 -4.29 19.95
CA ASP A 103 -12.05 -5.17 20.71
C ASP A 103 -11.51 -4.41 21.93
N GLY A 104 -12.25 -4.52 23.05
CA GLY A 104 -11.91 -3.90 24.34
C GLY A 104 -10.49 -4.24 24.81
N PRO A 105 -10.10 -5.52 24.89
CA PRO A 105 -8.75 -5.92 25.27
C PRO A 105 -7.65 -5.28 24.41
N ALA A 106 -7.85 -5.19 23.09
CA ALA A 106 -6.87 -4.54 22.22
C ALA A 106 -6.75 -3.03 22.47
N VAL A 107 -7.86 -2.35 22.83
CA VAL A 107 -7.84 -0.93 23.23
C VAL A 107 -7.11 -0.75 24.55
N GLU A 108 -7.39 -1.61 25.52
CA GLU A 108 -6.78 -1.55 26.85
C GLU A 108 -5.27 -1.82 26.83
N ALA A 109 -4.82 -2.69 25.94
CA ALA A 109 -3.39 -2.97 25.74
C ALA A 109 -2.59 -1.77 25.17
N THR A 110 -3.28 -0.77 24.59
CA THR A 110 -2.60 0.39 24.01
C THR A 110 -1.86 1.22 25.06
N ARG A 111 -0.69 1.75 24.71
CA ARG A 111 0.11 2.60 25.62
C ARG A 111 -0.67 3.79 26.14
N SER A 112 -1.46 4.44 25.30
CA SER A 112 -2.25 5.62 25.68
C SER A 112 -3.32 5.29 26.71
N TYR A 113 -3.98 4.13 26.58
CA TYR A 113 -4.97 3.71 27.58
C TYR A 113 -4.31 3.26 28.88
N ARG A 114 -3.14 2.60 28.82
CA ARG A 114 -2.36 2.27 30.02
C ARG A 114 -1.97 3.51 30.83
N VAL A 115 -1.45 4.55 30.18
CA VAL A 115 -1.17 5.83 30.83
C VAL A 115 -2.44 6.43 31.45
N TRP A 116 -3.57 6.38 30.74
CA TRP A 116 -4.86 6.83 31.27
C TRP A 116 -5.33 6.04 32.50
N MET A 117 -5.00 4.76 32.60
CA MET A 117 -5.32 3.93 33.77
C MET A 117 -4.45 4.27 34.99
N GLU A 118 -3.24 4.80 34.78
CA GLU A 118 -2.30 5.21 35.84
C GLU A 118 -2.61 6.61 36.40
N LEU A 119 -3.43 7.42 35.71
CA LEU A 119 -3.82 8.75 36.18
C LEU A 119 -4.80 8.69 37.36
N LYS A 120 -4.68 9.68 38.24
CA LYS A 120 -5.62 9.88 39.36
C LYS A 120 -6.91 10.54 38.89
N ASP A 121 -8.00 10.33 39.60
CA ASP A 121 -9.27 11.02 39.31
C ASP A 121 -9.09 12.54 39.39
N GLY A 122 -9.66 13.25 38.42
CA GLY A 122 -9.50 14.69 38.23
C GLY A 122 -8.29 15.09 37.36
N GLU A 123 -7.32 14.20 37.10
CA GLU A 123 -6.19 14.51 36.23
C GLU A 123 -6.60 14.58 34.75
N GLU A 124 -5.91 15.44 34.01
CA GLU A 124 -6.18 15.71 32.62
C GLU A 124 -5.31 14.85 31.71
N PHE A 125 -5.93 14.27 30.68
CA PHE A 125 -5.22 13.51 29.65
C PHE A 125 -5.50 14.11 28.29
N VAL A 126 -4.43 14.51 27.59
CA VAL A 126 -4.53 15.05 26.24
C VAL A 126 -4.14 13.97 25.24
N TYR A 127 -5.08 13.63 24.36
CA TYR A 127 -4.82 12.75 23.21
C TYR A 127 -5.03 13.52 21.91
N ASN A 128 -6.19 13.39 21.26
CA ASN A 128 -6.62 14.30 20.18
C ASN A 128 -7.58 15.40 20.69
N GLN A 129 -8.15 15.16 21.87
CA GLN A 129 -8.97 16.07 22.64
C GLN A 129 -8.59 15.88 24.11
N LYS A 130 -9.06 16.77 24.97
CA LYS A 130 -8.80 16.74 26.41
C LYS A 130 -9.82 15.86 27.12
N TYR A 131 -9.35 14.94 27.94
CA TYR A 131 -10.15 14.06 28.79
C TYR A 131 -9.81 14.30 30.26
N VAL A 132 -10.73 14.01 31.18
CA VAL A 132 -10.54 14.18 32.62
C VAL A 132 -10.89 12.86 33.27
N LYS A 133 -9.95 12.27 34.01
CA LYS A 133 -10.15 10.98 34.67
C LYS A 133 -11.24 11.09 35.74
N GLY A 134 -12.10 10.08 35.86
CA GLY A 134 -13.24 10.08 36.78
C GLY A 134 -14.47 10.87 36.29
N ARG A 135 -14.36 11.65 35.20
CA ARG A 135 -15.54 12.32 34.61
C ARG A 135 -16.38 11.32 33.81
N GLU A 136 -17.70 11.35 34.03
CA GLU A 136 -18.64 10.46 33.36
C GLU A 136 -18.53 10.53 31.83
N GLY A 137 -18.53 9.36 31.18
CA GLY A 137 -18.43 9.21 29.73
C GLY A 137 -17.04 9.48 29.13
N HIS A 138 -16.11 10.11 29.84
CA HIS A 138 -14.78 10.42 29.29
C HIS A 138 -13.94 9.16 29.02
N ASP A 139 -14.06 8.13 29.85
CA ASP A 139 -13.41 6.84 29.62
C ASP A 139 -13.90 6.17 28.33
N TRP A 140 -15.22 6.11 28.15
CA TRP A 140 -15.85 5.59 26.93
C TRP A 140 -15.42 6.38 25.68
N LEU A 141 -15.45 7.72 25.75
CA LEU A 141 -15.04 8.57 24.65
C LEU A 141 -13.57 8.35 24.27
N LEU A 142 -12.69 8.15 25.26
CA LEU A 142 -11.29 7.84 25.01
C LEU A 142 -11.11 6.47 24.35
N ARG A 143 -11.74 5.42 24.90
CA ARG A 143 -11.74 4.06 24.30
C ARG A 143 -12.22 4.10 22.85
N LYS A 144 -13.35 4.76 22.60
CA LYS A 144 -13.94 4.97 21.27
C LYS A 144 -12.98 5.70 20.32
N ASN A 145 -12.25 6.71 20.79
CA ASN A 145 -11.27 7.44 19.99
C ASN A 145 -10.07 6.56 19.60
N ILE A 146 -9.53 5.81 20.56
CA ILE A 146 -8.41 4.88 20.34
C ILE A 146 -8.82 3.80 19.33
N TRP A 147 -9.99 3.18 19.52
CA TRP A 147 -10.52 2.15 18.63
C TRP A 147 -10.74 2.68 17.21
N ARG A 148 -11.39 3.85 17.03
CA ARG A 148 -11.58 4.47 15.70
C ARG A 148 -10.25 4.64 14.95
N ARG A 149 -9.19 5.05 15.65
CA ARG A 149 -7.85 5.16 15.05
C ARG A 149 -7.24 3.80 14.72
N MET A 150 -7.43 2.80 15.56
CA MET A 150 -6.98 1.43 15.27
C MET A 150 -7.68 0.87 14.03
N ARG A 151 -9.01 1.03 13.94
CA ARG A 151 -9.80 0.63 12.77
C ARG A 151 -9.33 1.35 11.50
N TYR A 152 -9.17 2.67 11.55
CA TYR A 152 -8.67 3.45 10.42
C TYR A 152 -7.28 2.99 9.95
N ARG A 153 -6.36 2.68 10.87
CA ARG A 153 -5.05 2.13 10.51
C ARG A 153 -5.15 0.76 9.85
N ARG A 154 -5.99 -0.13 10.38
CA ARG A 154 -6.24 -1.46 9.79
C ARG A 154 -6.83 -1.33 8.38
N GLU A 155 -7.83 -0.47 8.18
CA GLU A 155 -8.45 -0.27 6.88
C GLU A 155 -7.47 0.35 5.87
N ASN A 156 -6.68 1.36 6.26
CA ASN A 156 -5.64 1.91 5.40
C ASN A 156 -4.57 0.88 5.04
N LYS A 157 -4.14 0.07 6.01
CA LYS A 157 -3.17 -1.01 5.77
C LYS A 157 -3.73 -2.00 4.74
N ARG A 158 -4.99 -2.43 4.92
CA ARG A 158 -5.68 -3.30 3.96
C ARG A 158 -5.80 -2.67 2.58
N MET A 159 -6.15 -1.38 2.48
CA MET A 159 -6.20 -0.69 1.19
C MET A 159 -4.84 -0.64 0.51
N LEU A 160 -3.75 -0.37 1.25
CA LEU A 160 -2.39 -0.37 0.70
C LEU A 160 -1.94 -1.78 0.27
N GLU A 161 -2.31 -2.81 1.03
CA GLU A 161 -2.02 -4.21 0.66
C GLU A 161 -2.76 -4.63 -0.61
N ASN A 162 -4.05 -4.33 -0.72
CA ASN A 162 -4.83 -4.59 -1.93
C ASN A 162 -4.24 -3.88 -3.15
N MET A 163 -3.82 -2.61 -3.01
CA MET A 163 -3.19 -1.88 -4.11
C MET A 163 -1.84 -2.46 -4.52
N LYS A 164 -1.05 -2.93 -3.56
CA LYS A 164 0.21 -3.63 -3.88
C LYS A 164 -0.04 -4.92 -4.63
N GLN A 165 -1.11 -5.64 -4.31
CA GLN A 165 -1.53 -6.83 -5.05
C GLN A 165 -2.01 -6.49 -6.46
N GLU A 166 -2.70 -5.36 -6.65
CA GLU A 166 -3.11 -4.88 -7.99
C GLU A 166 -1.94 -4.34 -8.84
N GLU A 167 -0.96 -3.67 -8.23
CA GLU A 167 0.21 -3.08 -8.92
C GLU A 167 1.26 -4.11 -9.31
N ASP A 168 1.22 -5.31 -8.74
CA ASP A 168 2.10 -6.42 -9.08
C ASP A 168 1.32 -7.49 -9.87
N PRO A 169 0.84 -7.20 -11.10
CA PRO A 169 0.17 -8.19 -11.95
C PRO A 169 1.13 -9.31 -12.39
N THR A 170 2.40 -9.22 -12.02
CA THR A 170 3.48 -10.11 -12.42
C THR A 170 3.40 -11.51 -11.81
N VAL A 171 2.52 -11.78 -10.84
CA VAL A 171 2.55 -13.05 -10.09
C VAL A 171 1.16 -13.65 -9.89
N HIS A 172 0.50 -13.98 -11.00
CA HIS A 172 -0.16 -15.27 -11.11
C HIS A 172 -0.08 -15.76 -12.57
N LEU A 173 1.13 -15.72 -13.14
CA LEU A 173 1.45 -16.68 -14.17
C LEU A 173 1.42 -18.05 -13.47
N ASP A 174 0.45 -18.88 -13.86
CA ASP A 174 0.34 -20.24 -13.36
C ASP A 174 1.72 -20.90 -13.51
N PRO A 175 2.35 -21.41 -12.44
CA PRO A 175 3.61 -22.12 -12.56
C PRO A 175 3.55 -23.23 -13.62
N ALA A 176 2.38 -23.83 -13.86
CA ALA A 176 2.18 -24.77 -14.96
C ALA A 176 2.26 -24.09 -16.34
N ALA A 177 1.77 -22.87 -16.50
CA ALA A 177 1.91 -22.10 -17.75
C ALA A 177 3.37 -21.66 -17.98
N ILE A 178 4.10 -21.33 -16.90
CA ILE A 178 5.55 -21.04 -16.99
C ILE A 178 6.31 -22.31 -17.38
N GLU A 179 6.02 -23.44 -16.74
CA GLU A 179 6.66 -24.73 -17.04
C GLU A 179 6.33 -25.21 -18.46
N ALA A 180 5.08 -25.07 -18.91
CA ALA A 180 4.67 -25.38 -20.27
C ALA A 180 5.35 -24.46 -21.30
N ALA A 181 5.48 -23.16 -21.02
CA ALA A 181 6.19 -22.23 -21.90
C ALA A 181 7.69 -22.56 -21.99
N VAL A 182 8.32 -22.94 -20.86
CA VAL A 182 9.72 -23.39 -20.84
C VAL A 182 9.88 -24.71 -21.60
N ALA A 183 9.02 -25.70 -21.38
CA ALA A 183 9.04 -26.97 -22.08
C ALA A 183 8.83 -26.80 -23.60
N ALA A 184 7.91 -25.91 -24.00
CA ALA A 184 7.69 -25.56 -25.40
C ALA A 184 8.96 -24.93 -26.00
N ALA A 185 9.58 -23.96 -25.32
CA ALA A 185 10.82 -23.32 -25.77
C ALA A 185 11.97 -24.34 -25.93
N GLU A 186 12.12 -25.29 -25.00
CA GLU A 186 13.13 -26.35 -25.10
C GLU A 186 12.88 -27.32 -26.26
N SER A 187 11.61 -27.59 -26.58
CA SER A 187 11.25 -28.45 -27.72
C SER A 187 11.59 -27.79 -29.08
N PHE A 188 11.36 -26.48 -29.19
CA PHE A 188 11.70 -25.70 -30.39
C PHE A 188 13.22 -25.49 -30.57
N GLY A 189 13.98 -25.39 -29.46
CA GLY A 189 15.43 -25.24 -29.49
C GLY A 189 16.19 -26.48 -29.99
N LYS A 190 15.56 -27.67 -30.01
CA LYS A 190 16.23 -28.91 -30.44
C LYS A 190 16.07 -29.22 -31.93
N SER A 191 15.11 -28.59 -32.62
CA SER A 191 14.79 -28.91 -34.02
C SER A 191 15.35 -27.93 -35.06
N ASN A 192 15.88 -26.75 -34.67
CA ASN A 192 16.26 -25.72 -35.66
C ASN A 192 17.62 -25.03 -35.49
N VAL A 193 18.54 -25.55 -34.66
CA VAL A 193 19.87 -24.93 -34.47
C VAL A 193 20.85 -25.25 -35.61
N SER A 194 20.49 -26.09 -36.59
CA SER A 194 21.38 -26.37 -37.73
C SER A 194 21.21 -25.45 -38.95
N ALA A 195 20.26 -24.49 -38.98
CA ALA A 195 19.97 -23.76 -40.22
C ALA A 195 20.10 -22.22 -40.19
N ALA A 196 20.19 -21.56 -39.02
CA ALA A 196 20.08 -20.09 -38.96
C ALA A 196 21.24 -19.34 -38.28
N LEU A 197 22.38 -20.00 -38.03
CA LEU A 197 23.58 -19.34 -37.48
C LEU A 197 24.58 -18.88 -38.57
N VAL A 198 24.07 -18.41 -39.71
CA VAL A 198 24.89 -17.75 -40.74
C VAL A 198 24.16 -16.47 -41.16
N HIS A 199 24.80 -15.34 -40.89
CA HIS A 199 24.41 -13.96 -41.23
C HIS A 199 23.30 -13.28 -40.41
N ASN A 200 23.70 -12.70 -39.26
CA ASN A 200 23.26 -11.35 -38.94
C ASN A 200 24.40 -10.54 -38.26
N PRO A 201 25.14 -9.68 -38.99
CA PRO A 201 26.31 -8.97 -38.46
C PRO A 201 25.99 -7.65 -37.72
N LEU A 202 24.74 -7.37 -37.37
CA LEU A 202 24.33 -6.20 -36.58
C LEU A 202 23.30 -6.70 -35.53
N GLY A 203 23.69 -7.23 -34.37
CA GLY A 203 24.44 -6.54 -33.33
C GLY A 203 23.48 -5.96 -32.30
N VAL A 204 23.06 -6.81 -31.34
CA VAL A 204 22.33 -6.50 -30.09
C VAL A 204 20.84 -6.17 -30.24
N THR A 205 20.01 -7.20 -30.40
CA THR A 205 18.68 -7.17 -29.77
C THR A 205 18.83 -7.69 -28.35
N THR A 206 18.35 -6.94 -27.38
CA THR A 206 18.35 -7.38 -25.98
C THR A 206 17.45 -8.61 -25.84
N ALA A 207 17.74 -9.52 -24.90
CA ALA A 207 16.88 -10.69 -24.64
C ALA A 207 15.40 -10.29 -24.42
N GLN A 208 15.17 -9.07 -23.96
CA GLN A 208 13.86 -8.47 -23.76
C GLN A 208 13.12 -8.13 -25.08
N GLU A 209 13.84 -7.69 -26.12
CA GLU A 209 13.27 -7.45 -27.45
C GLU A 209 12.93 -8.77 -28.16
N ALA A 210 13.75 -9.81 -27.99
CA ALA A 210 13.45 -11.14 -28.50
C ALA A 210 12.19 -11.73 -27.83
N LEU A 211 12.05 -11.54 -26.50
CA LEU A 211 10.85 -11.93 -25.75
C LEU A 211 9.61 -11.15 -26.21
N HIS A 212 9.75 -9.84 -26.47
CA HIS A 212 8.64 -9.02 -26.94
C HIS A 212 8.21 -9.38 -28.37
N ALA A 213 9.16 -9.68 -29.26
CA ALA A 213 8.87 -10.14 -30.62
C ALA A 213 8.18 -11.52 -30.62
N ALA A 214 8.62 -12.44 -29.75
CA ALA A 214 7.98 -13.75 -29.58
C ALA A 214 6.53 -13.62 -29.08
N ALA A 215 6.28 -12.72 -28.12
CA ALA A 215 4.93 -12.44 -27.62
C ALA A 215 4.01 -11.85 -28.70
N GLN A 216 4.52 -10.96 -29.56
CA GLN A 216 3.75 -10.39 -30.68
C GLN A 216 3.39 -11.43 -31.74
N LEU A 217 4.30 -12.35 -32.05
CA LEU A 217 4.03 -13.44 -32.99
C LEU A 217 2.99 -14.43 -32.45
N ALA A 218 3.04 -14.75 -31.16
CA ALA A 218 2.03 -15.60 -30.51
C ALA A 218 0.63 -14.97 -30.53
N ALA A 219 0.54 -13.65 -30.29
CA ALA A 219 -0.72 -12.92 -30.35
C ALA A 219 -1.29 -12.83 -31.77
N ALA A 220 -0.42 -12.70 -32.78
CA ALA A 220 -0.84 -12.71 -34.19
C ALA A 220 -1.32 -14.09 -34.66
N GLY A 221 -0.67 -15.17 -34.21
CA GLY A 221 -1.07 -16.54 -34.51
C GLY A 221 -2.43 -16.92 -33.92
N ALA A 222 -2.77 -16.41 -32.72
CA ALA A 222 -4.06 -16.68 -32.09
C ALA A 222 -5.25 -15.98 -32.78
N ARG A 223 -5.02 -14.89 -33.53
CA ARG A 223 -6.09 -14.21 -34.30
C ARG A 223 -6.48 -14.92 -35.58
N GLY A 224 -5.60 -15.75 -36.16
CA GLY A 224 -5.87 -16.46 -37.41
C GLY A 224 -6.74 -17.70 -37.29
N LEU A 225 -7.17 -18.08 -36.07
CA LEU A 225 -7.99 -19.28 -35.83
C LEU A 225 -9.39 -18.97 -35.28
N ALA A 226 -9.79 -17.69 -35.23
CA ALA A 226 -11.08 -17.28 -34.66
C ALA A 226 -12.07 -16.71 -35.71
N GLU A 227 -11.77 -16.78 -37.01
CA GLU A 227 -12.63 -16.19 -38.07
C GLU A 227 -13.49 -17.21 -38.84
N ASP A 228 -13.51 -18.51 -38.48
CA ASP A 228 -14.24 -19.55 -39.24
C ASP A 228 -15.42 -20.21 -38.48
N GLU A 229 -16.01 -19.57 -37.47
CA GLU A 229 -17.13 -20.17 -36.71
C GLU A 229 -18.28 -19.19 -36.33
N GLU A 230 -18.66 -18.29 -37.23
CA GLU A 230 -19.94 -17.55 -37.12
C GLU A 230 -20.78 -17.75 -38.39
N ASP A 231 -21.50 -18.87 -38.48
CA ASP A 231 -22.64 -19.03 -39.41
C ASP A 231 -23.53 -20.22 -39.00
N ALA A 232 -24.05 -20.21 -37.77
CA ALA A 232 -25.26 -20.95 -37.42
C ALA A 232 -25.74 -20.54 -36.02
N ASP A 233 -26.59 -19.52 -35.90
CA ASP A 233 -27.59 -19.60 -34.85
C ASP A 233 -28.90 -18.91 -35.22
N GLY A 234 -29.95 -19.69 -35.03
CA GLY A 234 -31.30 -19.43 -35.44
C GLY A 234 -31.92 -18.26 -34.69
N LYS A 235 -32.69 -17.48 -35.44
CA LYS A 235 -33.80 -16.67 -34.92
C LYS A 235 -34.69 -17.53 -34.01
N ILE A 236 -34.67 -17.25 -32.71
CA ILE A 236 -35.78 -17.59 -31.81
C ILE A 236 -36.45 -16.27 -31.43
N SER A 237 -37.62 -16.06 -31.99
CA SER A 237 -38.56 -15.00 -31.63
C SER A 237 -39.07 -15.24 -30.22
N THR A 238 -38.69 -14.39 -29.27
CA THR A 238 -39.39 -14.26 -27.99
C THR A 238 -40.55 -13.29 -28.18
N GLU A 239 -41.75 -13.86 -28.13
CA GLU A 239 -43.02 -13.15 -28.07
C GLU A 239 -43.10 -12.30 -26.80
N GLU A 240 -43.63 -11.09 -26.98
CA GLU A 240 -44.00 -10.15 -25.94
C GLU A 240 -45.21 -10.70 -25.17
N GLU A 241 -45.08 -10.89 -23.85
CA GLU A 241 -46.25 -10.91 -22.96
C GLU A 241 -46.23 -9.70 -22.03
N ASP A 242 -46.99 -8.71 -22.50
CA ASP A 242 -47.51 -7.57 -21.78
C ASP A 242 -48.40 -8.05 -20.62
N THR A 243 -47.99 -7.86 -19.38
CA THR A 243 -48.89 -7.94 -18.22
C THR A 243 -48.78 -6.70 -17.35
N SER A 244 -49.54 -5.71 -17.79
CA SER A 244 -50.23 -4.71 -16.97
C SER A 244 -50.78 -5.29 -15.66
N THR A 245 -50.33 -4.76 -14.52
CA THR A 245 -51.07 -4.74 -13.23
C THR A 245 -50.41 -3.67 -12.36
N PHE A 246 -50.81 -2.39 -12.39
CA PHE A 246 -51.96 -1.80 -11.70
C PHE A 246 -52.09 -2.24 -10.23
N PHE A 247 -51.64 -1.43 -9.26
CA PHE A 247 -52.38 -1.21 -8.01
C PHE A 247 -51.87 0.05 -7.29
N GLU A 248 -52.77 1.02 -7.18
CA GLU A 248 -52.78 2.11 -6.19
C GLU A 248 -53.10 1.53 -4.80
N ILE A 249 -52.50 2.10 -3.75
CA ILE A 249 -53.14 2.85 -2.63
C ILE A 249 -52.05 3.33 -1.69
#